data_AF-A0A564YJW4-F1
#
_entry.id   AF-A0A564YJW4-F1
#
_cell.length_a   1.000
_cell.length_b   1.000
_cell.length_c   1.000
_cell.angle_alpha   90.00
_cell.angle_beta   90.00
_cell.angle_gamma   90.00
#
_symmetry.space_group_name_H-M   'P 1'
#
loop_
_entity.id
_entity.type
_entity.pdbx_description
1 polymer ?
#
loop_
_entity_poly.entity_id
_entity_poly.type
_entity_poly.pdbx_seq_one_letter_code
_entity_poly.pdbx_strand_id
1 'polypeptide(L)'
;EEWAEEFSRTETDFQRVCFLLKAIQSSNGNAHGVEVLGLDAAKEECTQKNGKSDEISAKYLAYNSYAKAIDDTDMDLYTLTMAVFYAASPKQKALTYALRCLKLQRLGIFDGSIEDAQSALELPCPEHIVGFVHLALAESFLVKENVALAKQHFESA
;
A
#
# COMPACT_ATOMS: atom_id res chain seq x y z
N GLU A 1 34.60 18.83 -2.09
CA GLU A 1 33.69 19.66 -1.27
C GLU A 1 32.27 19.66 -1.84
N GLU A 2 32.08 19.82 -3.14
CA GLU A 2 30.77 19.78 -3.84
C GLU A 2 29.94 18.50 -3.57
N TRP A 3 30.59 17.34 -3.50
CA TRP A 3 29.92 16.05 -3.26
C TRP A 3 29.23 15.94 -1.88
N ALA A 4 29.84 16.51 -0.84
CA ALA A 4 29.26 16.48 0.51
C ALA A 4 28.04 17.41 0.60
N GLU A 5 28.06 18.51 -0.15
CA GLU A 5 26.96 19.46 -0.20
C GLU A 5 25.77 18.88 -0.98
N GLU A 6 25.99 18.24 -2.12
CA GLU A 6 24.92 17.55 -2.86
C GLU A 6 24.31 16.39 -2.07
N PHE A 7 25.13 15.59 -1.38
CA PHE A 7 24.64 14.52 -0.52
C PHE A 7 23.78 15.08 0.63
N SER A 8 24.20 16.20 1.24
CA SER A 8 23.45 16.85 2.34
C SER A 8 22.06 17.36 1.93
N ARG A 9 21.85 17.65 0.65
CA ARG A 9 20.56 18.13 0.10
C ARG A 9 19.56 17.02 -0.21
N THR A 10 19.96 15.75 -0.09
CA THR A 10 19.02 14.63 -0.24
C THR A 10 18.10 14.54 0.97
N GLU A 11 16.78 14.48 0.74
CA GLU A 11 15.78 14.55 1.80
C GLU A 11 15.53 13.18 2.45
N THR A 12 15.56 12.12 1.64
CA THR A 12 15.19 10.75 2.06
C THR A 12 16.36 9.78 1.96
N ASP A 13 16.30 8.71 2.77
CA ASP A 13 17.30 7.64 2.72
C ASP A 13 17.33 6.93 1.37
N PHE A 14 16.19 6.82 0.70
CA PHE A 14 16.13 6.30 -0.67
C PHE A 14 16.93 7.18 -1.65
N GLN A 15 16.75 8.50 -1.59
CA GLN A 15 17.52 9.44 -2.41
C GLN A 15 19.03 9.38 -2.10
N ARG A 16 19.40 9.22 -0.82
CA ARG A 16 20.80 9.03 -0.39
C ARG A 16 21.41 7.78 -1.03
N VAL A 17 20.68 6.66 -0.97
CA VAL A 17 21.11 5.39 -1.58
C VAL A 17 21.26 5.55 -3.10
N CYS A 18 20.28 6.16 -3.78
CA CYS A 18 20.38 6.42 -5.22
C CYS A 18 21.57 7.32 -5.58
N PHE A 19 21.84 8.35 -4.77
CA PHE A 19 22.97 9.25 -4.96
C PHE A 19 24.30 8.49 -4.85
N LEU A 20 24.46 7.67 -3.81
CA LEU A 20 25.66 6.85 -3.60
C LEU A 20 25.89 5.86 -4.74
N LEU A 21 24.83 5.18 -5.21
CA LEU A 21 24.92 4.25 -6.34
C LEU A 21 25.37 4.94 -7.63
N LYS A 22 24.88 6.17 -7.89
CA LYS A 22 25.33 6.98 -9.03
C LYS A 22 26.80 7.40 -8.89
N ALA A 23 27.22 7.83 -7.72
CA ALA A 23 28.62 8.22 -7.47
C ALA A 23 29.59 7.04 -7.69
N ILE A 24 29.19 5.83 -7.26
CA ILE A 24 29.93 4.59 -7.49
C ILE A 24 30.01 4.29 -9.00
N GLN A 25 28.89 4.43 -9.72
CA GLN A 25 28.86 4.24 -11.18
C GLN A 25 29.81 5.20 -11.92
N SER A 26 29.76 6.50 -11.58
CA SER A 26 30.63 7.52 -12.18
C SER A 26 32.11 7.25 -11.93
N SER A 27 32.45 6.66 -10.78
CA SER A 27 33.83 6.35 -10.41
C SER A 27 34.37 5.06 -11.04
N ASN A 28 33.50 4.22 -11.61
CA ASN A 28 33.84 2.88 -12.11
C ASN A 28 33.49 2.70 -13.60
N GLY A 29 33.69 3.74 -14.41
CA GLY A 29 33.64 3.62 -15.86
C GLY A 29 32.26 3.30 -16.44
N ASN A 30 31.19 3.83 -15.82
CA ASN A 30 29.78 3.67 -16.20
C ASN A 30 29.14 2.29 -15.92
N ALA A 31 29.86 1.34 -15.31
CA ALA A 31 29.22 0.15 -14.73
C ALA A 31 28.20 0.58 -13.67
N HIS A 32 27.00 0.00 -13.66
CA HIS A 32 25.95 0.45 -12.74
C HIS A 32 26.43 0.26 -11.30
N GLY A 33 26.13 1.21 -10.40
CA GLY A 33 26.66 1.16 -9.03
C GLY A 33 26.34 -0.13 -8.29
N VAL A 34 25.22 -0.77 -8.63
CA VAL A 34 24.84 -2.10 -8.12
C VAL A 34 25.78 -3.22 -8.61
N GLU A 35 26.19 -3.18 -9.88
CA GLU A 35 27.11 -4.16 -10.47
C GLU A 35 28.50 -4.05 -9.86
N VAL A 36 28.98 -2.81 -9.63
CA VAL A 36 30.27 -2.54 -8.99
C VAL A 36 30.32 -3.08 -7.56
N LEU A 37 29.20 -3.01 -6.84
CA LEU A 37 29.08 -3.51 -5.47
C LEU A 37 28.86 -5.04 -5.42
N GLY A 38 28.83 -5.73 -6.56
CA GLY A 38 28.49 -7.15 -6.62
C GLY A 38 27.07 -7.45 -6.14
N LEU A 39 26.18 -6.45 -6.17
CA LEU A 39 24.76 -6.63 -5.90
C LEU A 39 24.13 -7.17 -7.18
N ASP A 40 23.47 -8.32 -7.08
CA ASP A 40 22.79 -8.91 -8.23
C ASP A 40 21.79 -7.89 -8.80
N ALA A 41 22.08 -7.43 -10.02
CA ALA A 41 21.20 -6.53 -10.79
C ALA A 41 19.89 -7.23 -11.20
N ALA A 42 19.72 -8.50 -10.81
CA ALA A 42 18.51 -9.27 -11.00
C ALA A 42 17.36 -8.62 -10.23
N LYS A 43 16.70 -7.70 -10.92
CA LYS A 43 15.35 -7.22 -10.63
C LYS A 43 14.41 -8.39 -10.28
N GLU A 44 14.69 -9.57 -10.82
CA GLU A 44 14.04 -10.86 -10.56
C GLU A 44 14.23 -11.38 -9.12
N GLU A 45 15.39 -11.20 -8.47
CA GLU A 45 15.59 -11.71 -7.10
C GLU A 45 14.90 -10.80 -6.06
N CYS A 46 14.92 -9.48 -6.29
CA CYS A 46 14.14 -8.52 -5.49
C CYS A 46 12.61 -8.68 -5.67
N THR A 47 12.16 -9.14 -6.85
CA THR A 47 10.74 -9.43 -7.10
C THR A 47 10.30 -10.82 -6.65
N GLN A 48 11.22 -11.78 -6.52
CA GLN A 48 10.91 -13.13 -6.03
C GLN A 48 10.77 -13.21 -4.51
N LYS A 49 11.30 -12.24 -3.74
CA LYS A 49 11.25 -12.24 -2.27
C LYS A 49 10.93 -10.87 -1.64
N ASN A 50 10.00 -10.11 -2.21
CA ASN A 50 9.44 -8.92 -1.54
C ASN A 50 8.53 -9.27 -0.33
N GLY A 51 8.65 -10.49 0.21
CA GLY A 51 7.97 -11.00 1.40
C GLY A 51 6.46 -11.19 1.23
N LYS A 52 5.89 -10.83 0.06
CA LYS A 52 4.45 -10.94 -0.22
C LYS A 52 4.04 -12.41 -0.24
N SER A 53 2.99 -12.74 0.48
CA SER A 53 2.41 -14.07 0.58
C SER A 53 0.95 -13.93 0.98
N ASP A 54 0.05 -14.49 0.17
CA ASP A 54 -1.38 -14.52 0.49
C ASP A 54 -1.65 -15.30 1.78
N GLU A 55 -0.84 -16.32 2.08
CA GLU A 55 -0.93 -17.06 3.34
C GLU A 55 -0.59 -16.19 4.55
N ILE A 56 0.46 -15.36 4.44
CA ILE A 56 0.82 -14.41 5.51
C ILE A 56 -0.26 -13.32 5.61
N SER A 57 -0.73 -12.78 4.48
CA SER A 57 -1.83 -11.82 4.44
C SER A 57 -3.09 -12.36 5.13
N ALA A 58 -3.47 -13.60 4.84
CA ALA A 58 -4.62 -14.28 5.46
C ALA A 58 -4.44 -14.49 6.97
N LYS A 59 -3.22 -14.77 7.45
CA LYS A 59 -2.94 -14.84 8.90
C LYS A 59 -3.21 -13.49 9.58
N TYR A 60 -2.84 -12.38 8.96
CA TYR A 60 -3.16 -11.06 9.50
C TYR A 60 -4.66 -10.74 9.47
N LEU A 61 -5.41 -11.23 8.48
CA LEU A 61 -6.89 -11.15 8.51
C LEU A 61 -7.50 -11.99 9.65
N ALA A 62 -6.89 -13.12 10.01
CA ALA A 62 -7.30 -13.88 11.20
C ALA A 62 -7.01 -13.09 12.49
N TYR A 63 -5.83 -12.47 12.61
CA TYR A 63 -5.52 -11.59 13.75
C TYR A 63 -6.42 -10.37 13.82
N ASN A 64 -6.84 -9.83 12.67
CA ASN A 64 -7.83 -8.75 12.61
C ASN A 64 -9.16 -9.15 13.26
N SER A 65 -9.59 -10.40 13.05
CA SER A 65 -10.82 -10.91 13.63
C SER A 65 -10.72 -11.00 15.16
N TYR A 66 -9.53 -11.36 15.67
CA TYR A 66 -9.24 -11.32 17.11
C TYR A 66 -9.22 -9.90 17.66
N ALA A 67 -8.55 -8.96 16.98
CA ALA A 67 -8.50 -7.54 17.39
C ALA A 67 -9.91 -6.93 17.52
N LYS A 68 -10.80 -7.23 16.57
CA LYS A 68 -12.22 -6.82 16.64
C LYS A 68 -12.95 -7.43 17.84
N ALA A 69 -12.64 -8.68 18.21
CA ALA A 69 -13.29 -9.35 19.33
C ALA A 69 -12.91 -8.74 20.70
N ILE A 70 -11.73 -8.11 20.79
CA ILE A 70 -11.27 -7.42 22.00
C ILE A 70 -11.41 -5.89 21.93
N ASP A 71 -12.06 -5.38 20.88
CA ASP A 71 -12.26 -3.95 20.59
C ASP A 71 -10.96 -3.13 20.55
N ASP A 72 -9.85 -3.76 20.16
CA ASP A 72 -8.55 -3.09 20.01
C ASP A 72 -8.47 -2.44 18.62
N THR A 73 -8.78 -1.15 18.58
CA THR A 73 -8.84 -0.37 17.34
C THR A 73 -7.48 -0.20 16.67
N ASP A 74 -6.40 -0.06 17.44
CA ASP A 74 -5.05 0.11 16.90
C ASP A 74 -4.56 -1.21 16.29
N MET A 75 -4.79 -2.33 16.98
CA MET A 75 -4.49 -3.65 16.47
C MET A 75 -5.35 -4.02 15.25
N ASP A 76 -6.62 -3.62 15.22
CA ASP A 76 -7.53 -3.81 14.07
C ASP A 76 -6.97 -3.13 12.82
N LEU A 77 -6.59 -1.85 12.91
CA LEU A 77 -6.00 -1.13 11.76
C LEU A 77 -4.60 -1.65 11.40
N TYR A 78 -3.76 -1.96 12.39
CA TYR A 78 -2.42 -2.52 12.18
C TYR A 78 -2.50 -3.83 11.41
N THR A 79 -3.34 -4.76 11.85
CA THR A 79 -3.49 -6.07 11.20
C THR A 79 -4.01 -5.96 9.77
N LEU A 80 -4.94 -5.05 9.48
CA LEU A 80 -5.38 -4.77 8.10
C LEU A 80 -4.26 -4.18 7.23
N THR A 81 -3.47 -3.28 7.79
CA THR A 81 -2.31 -2.70 7.10
C THR A 81 -1.26 -3.75 6.78
N MET A 82 -0.97 -4.65 7.71
CA MET A 82 -0.08 -5.78 7.46
C MET A 82 -0.67 -6.77 6.45
N ALA A 83 -1.98 -7.00 6.46
CA ALA A 83 -2.64 -7.85 5.48
C ALA A 83 -2.50 -7.28 4.06
N VAL A 84 -2.74 -5.98 3.88
CA VAL A 84 -2.50 -5.26 2.60
C VAL A 84 -1.03 -5.35 2.21
N PHE A 85 -0.12 -5.13 3.17
CA PHE A 85 1.31 -5.24 2.91
C PHE A 85 1.67 -6.62 2.40
N TYR A 86 1.19 -7.71 2.99
CA TYR A 86 1.60 -9.06 2.57
C TYR A 86 0.83 -9.61 1.36
N ALA A 87 -0.29 -9.01 0.94
CA ALA A 87 -1.08 -9.52 -0.16
C ALA A 87 -0.28 -9.62 -1.47
N ALA A 88 -0.23 -10.82 -2.05
CA ALA A 88 0.50 -11.11 -3.28
C ALA A 88 -0.43 -11.12 -4.50
N SER A 89 -1.54 -11.87 -4.44
CA SER A 89 -2.45 -11.99 -5.59
C SER A 89 -3.38 -10.77 -5.72
N PRO A 90 -3.85 -10.47 -6.96
CA PRO A 90 -4.87 -9.43 -7.17
C PRO A 90 -6.11 -9.61 -6.31
N LYS A 91 -6.57 -10.86 -6.14
CA LYS A 91 -7.75 -11.19 -5.34
C LYS A 91 -7.54 -10.91 -3.86
N GLN A 92 -6.38 -11.31 -3.31
CA GLN A 92 -6.06 -11.03 -1.91
C GLN A 92 -5.87 -9.53 -1.68
N LYS A 93 -5.22 -8.82 -2.60
CA LYS A 93 -5.07 -7.36 -2.56
C LYS A 93 -6.44 -6.68 -2.52
N ALA A 94 -7.33 -7.03 -3.45
CA ALA A 94 -8.68 -6.47 -3.51
C ALA A 94 -9.44 -6.65 -2.19
N LEU A 95 -9.41 -7.87 -1.63
CA LEU A 95 -10.04 -8.17 -0.34
C LEU A 95 -9.44 -7.32 0.80
N THR A 96 -8.11 -7.24 0.89
CA THR A 96 -7.45 -6.51 1.98
C THR A 96 -7.66 -5.00 1.88
N TYR A 97 -7.65 -4.43 0.67
CA TYR A 97 -8.00 -3.03 0.44
C TYR A 97 -9.47 -2.76 0.80
N ALA A 98 -10.40 -3.61 0.37
CA ALA A 98 -11.81 -3.48 0.71
C ALA A 98 -12.04 -3.52 2.23
N LEU A 99 -11.37 -4.41 2.96
CA LEU A 99 -11.51 -4.45 4.42
C LEU A 99 -10.88 -3.24 5.12
N ARG A 100 -9.72 -2.79 4.65
CA ARG A 100 -9.03 -1.63 5.23
C ARG A 100 -9.77 -0.33 4.93
N CYS A 101 -10.35 -0.16 3.74
CA CYS A 101 -11.13 1.04 3.42
C CYS A 101 -12.31 1.23 4.38
N LEU A 102 -13.01 0.15 4.75
CA LEU A 102 -14.12 0.18 5.70
C LEU A 102 -13.65 0.59 7.11
N LYS A 103 -12.47 0.13 7.54
CA LYS A 103 -11.90 0.54 8.83
C LYS A 103 -11.50 2.01 8.80
N LEU A 104 -10.81 2.45 7.73
CA LEU A 104 -10.38 3.84 7.56
C LEU A 104 -11.57 4.81 7.52
N GLN A 105 -12.65 4.44 6.83
CA GLN A 105 -13.90 5.20 6.80
C GLN A 105 -14.45 5.42 8.21
N ARG A 106 -14.52 4.35 9.02
CA ARG A 106 -15.05 4.42 10.40
C ARG A 106 -14.19 5.28 11.32
N LEU A 107 -12.88 5.35 11.05
CA LEU A 107 -11.94 6.20 11.76
C LEU A 107 -11.94 7.65 11.26
N GLY A 108 -12.75 7.99 10.24
CA GLY A 108 -12.78 9.32 9.63
C GLY A 108 -11.56 9.63 8.74
N ILE A 109 -10.78 8.61 8.39
CA ILE A 109 -9.61 8.73 7.50
C ILE A 109 -10.09 8.58 6.05
N PHE A 110 -10.84 9.58 5.58
CA PHE A 110 -11.59 9.50 4.33
C PHE A 110 -10.70 9.39 3.09
N ASP A 111 -9.57 10.10 3.03
CA ASP A 111 -8.68 10.06 1.84
C ASP A 111 -8.09 8.66 1.65
N GLY A 112 -7.54 8.07 2.73
CA GLY A 112 -7.03 6.70 2.68
C GLY A 112 -8.14 5.66 2.42
N SER A 113 -9.36 5.90 2.91
CA SER A 113 -10.51 5.04 2.59
C SER A 113 -10.85 5.08 1.09
N ILE A 114 -10.88 6.27 0.49
CA ILE A 114 -11.14 6.44 -0.95
C ILE A 114 -10.07 5.73 -1.78
N GLU A 115 -8.79 5.93 -1.46
CA GLU A 115 -7.66 5.30 -2.17
C GLU A 115 -7.75 3.76 -2.12
N ASP A 116 -7.99 3.19 -0.94
CA ASP A 116 -8.15 1.75 -0.78
C ASP A 116 -9.39 1.22 -1.51
N ALA A 117 -10.51 1.93 -1.40
CA ALA A 117 -11.76 1.49 -2.03
C ALA A 117 -11.66 1.50 -3.56
N GLN A 118 -11.04 2.53 -4.15
CA GLN A 118 -10.76 2.58 -5.59
C GLN A 118 -9.82 1.43 -6.01
N SER A 119 -8.72 1.24 -5.27
CA SER A 119 -7.78 0.14 -5.50
C SER A 119 -8.43 -1.24 -5.41
N ALA A 120 -9.42 -1.41 -4.52
CA ALA A 120 -10.18 -2.64 -4.40
C ALA A 120 -11.06 -2.90 -5.63
N LEU A 121 -11.77 -1.87 -6.12
CA LEU A 121 -12.69 -1.97 -7.26
C LEU A 121 -11.98 -2.13 -8.62
N GLU A 122 -10.72 -1.68 -8.73
CA GLU A 122 -9.88 -1.92 -9.92
C GLU A 122 -9.38 -3.38 -10.02
N LEU A 123 -9.47 -4.14 -8.93
CA LEU A 123 -9.02 -5.52 -8.85
C LEU A 123 -10.23 -6.49 -8.76
N PRO A 124 -10.01 -7.82 -8.82
CA PRO A 124 -11.07 -8.83 -8.66
C PRO A 124 -11.65 -8.86 -7.22
N CYS A 125 -12.36 -7.80 -6.85
CA CYS A 125 -12.98 -7.62 -5.55
C CYS A 125 -14.07 -8.68 -5.32
N PRO A 126 -14.12 -9.33 -4.16
CA PRO A 126 -15.18 -10.30 -3.88
C PRO A 126 -16.56 -9.66 -3.89
N GLU A 127 -17.50 -10.22 -4.65
CA GLU A 127 -18.85 -9.66 -4.85
C GLU A 127 -19.59 -9.34 -3.54
N HIS A 128 -19.42 -10.19 -2.52
CA HIS A 128 -20.07 -10.01 -1.22
C HIS A 128 -19.60 -8.76 -0.44
N ILE A 129 -18.49 -8.13 -0.83
CA ILE A 129 -17.98 -6.90 -0.18
C ILE A 129 -18.16 -5.64 -1.04
N VAL A 130 -18.39 -5.77 -2.35
CA VAL A 130 -18.42 -4.65 -3.31
C VAL A 130 -19.43 -3.57 -2.90
N GLY A 131 -20.65 -3.94 -2.50
CA GLY A 131 -21.66 -2.98 -2.06
C GLY A 131 -21.19 -2.14 -0.87
N PHE A 132 -20.51 -2.74 0.11
CA PHE A 132 -19.95 -2.01 1.25
C PHE A 132 -18.82 -1.06 0.84
N VAL A 133 -18.01 -1.44 -0.15
CA VAL A 133 -16.94 -0.57 -0.68
C VAL A 133 -17.55 0.65 -1.38
N HIS A 134 -18.61 0.47 -2.16
CA HIS A 134 -19.34 1.57 -2.78
C HIS A 134 -20.01 2.49 -1.75
N LEU A 135 -20.62 1.95 -0.69
CA LEU A 135 -21.16 2.77 0.40
C LEU A 135 -20.06 3.61 1.07
N ALA A 136 -18.89 3.02 1.36
CA ALA A 136 -17.78 3.74 1.97
C ALA A 136 -17.25 4.86 1.07
N LEU A 137 -17.17 4.65 -0.25
CA LEU A 137 -16.83 5.71 -1.21
C LEU A 137 -17.89 6.81 -1.23
N ALA A 138 -19.16 6.42 -1.27
CA ALA A 138 -20.27 7.36 -1.34
C ALA A 138 -20.28 8.31 -0.12
N GLU A 139 -20.15 7.74 1.08
CA GLU A 139 -20.09 8.50 2.33
C GLU A 139 -18.83 9.37 2.40
N SER A 140 -17.66 8.83 2.01
CA SER A 140 -16.41 9.59 2.01
C SER A 140 -16.45 10.77 1.05
N PHE A 141 -17.00 10.60 -0.16
CA PHE A 141 -17.18 11.69 -1.11
C PHE A 141 -18.21 12.71 -0.66
N LEU A 142 -19.26 12.28 0.05
CA LEU A 142 -20.24 13.20 0.63
C LEU A 142 -19.59 14.12 1.68
N VAL A 143 -18.75 13.57 2.56
CA VAL A 143 -17.98 14.36 3.54
C VAL A 143 -17.01 15.33 2.85
N LYS A 144 -16.48 14.94 1.68
CA LYS A 144 -15.59 15.76 0.85
C LYS A 144 -16.34 16.72 -0.08
N GLU A 145 -17.66 16.89 0.12
CA GLU A 145 -18.55 17.76 -0.66
C GLU A 145 -18.60 17.42 -2.17
N ASN A 146 -18.18 16.22 -2.56
CA ASN A 146 -18.26 15.74 -3.94
C ASN A 146 -19.55 14.94 -4.16
N VAL A 147 -20.66 15.67 -4.23
CA VAL A 147 -22.01 15.10 -4.33
C VAL A 147 -22.20 14.24 -5.59
N ALA A 148 -21.54 14.59 -6.69
CA ALA A 148 -21.66 13.87 -7.95
C ALA A 148 -21.10 12.44 -7.85
N LEU A 149 -19.86 12.30 -7.34
CA LEU A 149 -19.26 10.98 -7.13
C LEU A 149 -19.95 10.21 -6.01
N ALA A 150 -20.39 10.89 -4.96
CA ALA A 150 -21.15 10.26 -3.89
C ALA A 150 -22.42 9.57 -4.43
N LYS A 151 -23.20 10.29 -5.24
CA LYS A 151 -24.42 9.76 -5.86
C LYS A 151 -24.15 8.54 -6.75
N GLN A 152 -23.12 8.61 -7.59
CA GLN A 152 -22.73 7.50 -8.48
C GLN A 152 -22.45 6.22 -7.68
N HIS A 153 -21.74 6.35 -6.56
CA HIS A 153 -21.43 5.19 -5.72
C HIS A 153 -22.62 4.69 -4.91
N PHE A 154 -23.54 5.56 -4.46
CA PHE A 154 -24.81 5.10 -3.88
C PHE A 154 -25.65 4.28 -4.86
N GLU A 155 -25.63 4.62 -6.15
CA GLU A 155 -26.34 3.86 -7.19
C GLU A 155 -25.66 2.52 -7.53
N SER A 156 -24.37 2.38 -7.22
CA SER A 156 -23.57 1.18 -7.49
C SER A 156 -23.48 0.23 -6.28
N ALA A 157 -23.94 0.67 -5.11
CA ALA A 157 -23.94 -0.11 -3.87
C ALA A 157 -25.09 -1.11 -3.80
#